data_AF-A0A956SIR4-F1
#
_entry.id   AF-A0A956SIR4-F1
#
_cell.length_a   1.000
_cell.length_b   1.000
_cell.length_c   1.000
_cell.angle_alpha   90.00
_cell.angle_beta   90.00
_cell.angle_gamma   90.00
#
_symmetry.space_group_name_H-M   'P 1'
#
loop_
_entity.id
_entity.type
_entity.pdbx_description
1 polymer ?
#
loop_
_entity_poly.entity_id
_entity_poly.type
_entity_poly.pdbx_seq_one_letter_code
_entity_poly.pdbx_strand_id
1 'polypeptide(L)'
;AGLEGRGQNEEFLWGRVVQGSPPWYTWPSYIVIKVPLALMALSLAGGVAVWRMPRSRTVTVTLVALCAMAGAHLAALMRAQGTYAGVRHALPVVALMGVLAAATVAIAWRQRSKGWGAMAGIGLLATVVMTLGEPRLYEYHNELVGGTANAGRWFDNEGLDLGQRAYEIAAYHDSVIAPSGLPLFSASYWLPHEAATALGINVRRRVEILEDSNRAGRYTGFFLYQPTDLLPFPNWDWDPEVALAGLDRVARMGNVIVYRGTQTVPDVRAGGMLDRVMRYIYSEGGTDWALVAERLEEVITVRPYHFTAALELGNAYLRLGRRDDALRAYRTPLAHLDRGIMGPESVAQFREQIARLDGGDPLDQVPLLRNPWLE
;
A
#
# COMPACT_ATOMS: atom_id res chain seq x y z
N ALA A 1 7.87 2.68 -3.45
CA ALA A 1 8.63 1.97 -4.50
C ALA A 1 9.74 2.89 -5.00
N GLY A 2 10.99 2.61 -4.63
CA GLY A 2 12.18 3.36 -5.04
C GLY A 2 12.73 2.86 -6.39
N LEU A 3 13.50 3.73 -7.04
CA LEU A 3 14.02 3.63 -8.43
C LEU A 3 14.94 2.42 -8.73
N GLU A 4 15.17 1.53 -7.77
CA GLU A 4 16.15 0.44 -7.87
C GLU A 4 15.56 -0.97 -8.04
N GLY A 5 14.26 -1.09 -8.34
CA GLY A 5 13.59 -2.41 -8.42
C GLY A 5 12.83 -2.80 -7.15
N ARG A 6 12.60 -1.84 -6.25
CA ARG A 6 11.86 -2.01 -4.99
C ARG A 6 10.35 -2.10 -5.23
N GLY A 7 9.93 -3.27 -5.70
CA GLY A 7 8.55 -3.72 -5.69
C GLY A 7 8.03 -3.94 -4.28
N GLN A 8 6.72 -3.83 -4.08
CA GLN A 8 6.11 -4.53 -2.95
C GLN A 8 6.37 -6.02 -3.20
N ASN A 9 7.04 -6.71 -2.27
CA ASN A 9 7.30 -8.16 -2.38
C ASN A 9 6.06 -9.00 -2.05
N GLU A 10 4.92 -8.34 -1.82
CA GLU A 10 3.65 -8.92 -1.46
C GLU A 10 2.54 -8.03 -2.01
N GLU A 11 1.56 -8.63 -2.67
CA GLU A 11 0.42 -7.94 -3.27
C GLU A 11 -0.87 -8.67 -2.89
N PHE A 12 -1.86 -7.95 -2.36
CA PHE A 12 -3.18 -8.54 -2.12
C PHE A 12 -4.10 -8.27 -3.32
N LEU A 13 -4.40 -9.33 -4.07
CA LEU A 13 -5.07 -9.26 -5.35
C LEU A 13 -6.13 -10.37 -5.48
N TRP A 14 -7.35 -10.00 -5.82
CA TRP A 14 -8.51 -10.90 -5.91
C TRP A 14 -8.69 -11.80 -4.68
N GLY A 15 -8.48 -11.24 -3.47
CA GLY A 15 -8.68 -11.98 -2.23
C GLY A 15 -7.53 -12.93 -1.88
N ARG A 16 -6.39 -12.83 -2.57
CA ARG A 16 -5.21 -13.67 -2.35
C ARG A 16 -3.96 -12.83 -2.21
N VAL A 17 -3.10 -13.24 -1.29
CA VAL A 17 -1.76 -12.70 -1.15
C VAL A 17 -0.86 -13.36 -2.20
N VAL A 18 -0.22 -12.56 -3.03
CA VAL A 18 0.76 -12.98 -4.04
C VAL A 18 2.13 -12.49 -3.61
N GLN A 19 3.09 -13.41 -3.48
CA GLN A 19 4.46 -13.11 -3.09
C GLN A 19 5.34 -12.79 -4.31
N GLY A 20 6.35 -11.97 -4.09
CA GLY A 20 7.33 -11.56 -5.09
C GLY A 20 6.79 -10.50 -6.06
N SER A 21 7.22 -10.59 -7.32
CA SER A 21 6.83 -9.63 -8.35
C SER A 21 5.31 -9.67 -8.60
N PRO A 22 4.66 -8.51 -8.79
CA PRO A 22 3.26 -8.44 -9.14
C PRO A 22 2.97 -9.29 -10.39
N PRO A 23 1.93 -10.13 -10.39
CA PRO A 23 1.59 -10.92 -11.55
C PRO A 23 1.18 -10.01 -12.71
N TRP A 24 1.40 -10.47 -13.95
CA TRP A 24 1.14 -9.67 -15.16
C TRP A 24 -0.29 -9.09 -15.22
N TYR A 25 -1.26 -9.77 -14.62
CA TYR A 25 -2.67 -9.37 -14.62
C TYR A 25 -3.03 -8.33 -13.55
N THR A 26 -2.09 -7.88 -12.72
CA THR A 26 -2.33 -6.87 -11.67
C THR A 26 -2.83 -5.56 -12.25
N TRP A 27 -2.13 -5.02 -13.24
CA TRP A 27 -2.51 -3.76 -13.89
C TRP A 27 -3.82 -3.84 -14.69
N PRO A 28 -4.05 -4.89 -15.50
CA PRO A 28 -5.37 -5.15 -16.06
C PRO A 28 -6.47 -5.20 -14.99
N SER A 29 -6.22 -5.84 -13.84
CA SER A 29 -7.19 -5.92 -12.75
C SER A 29 -7.52 -4.54 -12.18
N TYR A 30 -6.51 -3.70 -11.93
CA TYR A 30 -6.71 -2.32 -11.45
C TYR A 30 -7.54 -1.50 -12.43
N ILE A 31 -7.29 -1.60 -13.74
CA ILE A 31 -8.11 -0.91 -14.74
C ILE A 31 -9.56 -1.42 -14.70
N VAL A 32 -9.74 -2.74 -14.71
CA VAL A 32 -11.06 -3.39 -14.76
C VAL A 32 -11.91 -3.01 -13.57
N ILE A 33 -11.36 -2.88 -12.36
CA ILE A 33 -12.14 -2.56 -11.16
C ILE A 33 -12.34 -1.06 -10.94
N LYS A 34 -11.49 -0.21 -11.54
CA LYS A 34 -11.52 1.25 -11.34
C LYS A 34 -12.34 2.00 -12.38
N VAL A 35 -12.56 1.40 -13.55
CA VAL A 35 -13.37 2.01 -14.60
C VAL A 35 -14.84 1.56 -14.45
N PRO A 36 -15.83 2.46 -14.49
CA PRO A 36 -17.24 2.05 -14.48
C PRO A 36 -17.54 1.08 -15.62
N LEU A 37 -18.25 -0.02 -15.32
CA LEU A 37 -18.58 -1.07 -16.30
C LEU A 37 -19.34 -0.51 -17.52
N ALA A 38 -20.21 0.47 -17.31
CA ALA A 38 -20.90 1.14 -18.40
C ALA A 38 -19.93 1.90 -19.34
N LEU A 39 -18.91 2.55 -18.78
CA LEU A 39 -17.87 3.22 -19.56
C LEU A 39 -17.00 2.19 -20.31
N MET A 40 -16.68 1.06 -19.67
CA MET A 40 -16.00 -0.05 -20.34
C MET A 40 -16.81 -0.58 -21.52
N ALA A 41 -18.12 -0.78 -21.34
CA ALA A 41 -19.02 -1.25 -22.40
C ALA A 41 -19.11 -0.23 -23.56
N LEU A 42 -19.20 1.07 -23.25
CA LEU A 42 -19.16 2.13 -24.27
C LEU A 42 -17.83 2.15 -25.03
N SER A 43 -16.70 2.00 -24.32
CA SER A 43 -15.37 1.91 -24.92
C SER A 43 -15.26 0.72 -25.88
N LEU A 44 -15.76 -0.45 -25.47
CA LEU A 44 -15.78 -1.64 -26.33
C LEU A 44 -16.66 -1.44 -27.57
N ALA A 45 -17.87 -0.90 -27.39
CA ALA A 45 -18.78 -0.61 -28.49
C ALA A 45 -18.16 0.37 -29.50
N GLY A 46 -17.49 1.41 -28.99
CA GLY A 46 -16.83 2.41 -29.80
C GLY A 46 -15.62 1.85 -30.54
N GLY A 47 -14.82 1.01 -29.89
CA GLY A 47 -13.73 0.27 -30.53
C GLY A 47 -14.21 -0.62 -31.68
N VAL A 48 -15.29 -1.39 -31.47
CA VAL A 48 -15.90 -2.23 -32.53
C VAL A 48 -16.45 -1.37 -33.68
N ALA A 49 -17.10 -0.27 -33.35
CA ALA A 49 -17.74 0.57 -34.35
C ALA A 49 -16.71 1.33 -35.20
N VAL A 50 -15.68 1.89 -34.54
CA VAL A 50 -14.51 2.44 -35.22
C VAL A 50 -13.86 1.39 -36.09
N TRP A 51 -13.66 0.16 -35.60
CA TRP A 51 -13.06 -0.92 -36.39
C TRP A 51 -13.80 -1.18 -37.70
N ARG A 52 -15.14 -1.18 -37.67
CA ARG A 52 -16.00 -1.55 -38.81
C ARG A 52 -16.32 -0.40 -39.78
N MET A 53 -16.16 0.85 -39.38
CA MET A 53 -16.55 2.00 -40.22
C MET A 53 -15.41 2.47 -41.13
N PRO A 54 -15.72 3.00 -42.32
CA PRO A 54 -14.74 3.69 -43.16
C PRO A 54 -14.12 4.87 -42.40
N ARG A 55 -12.80 5.01 -42.50
CA ARG A 55 -12.05 6.07 -41.79
C ARG A 55 -11.06 6.72 -42.74
N SER A 56 -10.78 7.99 -42.52
CA SER A 56 -9.67 8.65 -43.21
C SER A 56 -8.32 8.05 -42.75
N ARG A 57 -7.30 8.18 -43.61
CA ARG A 57 -5.93 7.75 -43.27
C ARG A 57 -5.45 8.38 -41.96
N THR A 58 -5.72 9.67 -41.75
CA THR A 58 -5.37 10.40 -40.53
C THR A 58 -5.98 9.76 -39.29
N VAL A 59 -7.29 9.50 -39.30
CA VAL A 59 -7.97 8.87 -38.14
C VAL A 59 -7.41 7.48 -37.86
N THR A 60 -7.15 6.68 -38.90
CA THR A 60 -6.54 5.36 -38.74
C THR A 60 -5.15 5.45 -38.12
N VAL A 61 -4.28 6.34 -38.63
CA VAL A 61 -2.92 6.51 -38.08
C VAL A 61 -2.97 7.00 -36.63
N THR A 62 -3.82 7.98 -36.31
CA THR A 62 -3.98 8.48 -34.94
C THR A 62 -4.45 7.38 -33.99
N LEU A 63 -5.46 6.59 -34.36
CA LEU A 63 -5.95 5.49 -33.52
C LEU A 63 -4.90 4.41 -33.33
N VAL A 64 -4.18 4.04 -34.39
CA VAL A 64 -3.08 3.07 -34.29
C VAL A 64 -2.00 3.58 -33.36
N ALA A 65 -1.61 4.85 -33.47
CA ALA A 65 -0.63 5.46 -32.58
C ALA A 65 -1.10 5.47 -31.11
N LEU A 66 -2.35 5.86 -30.85
CA LEU A 66 -2.92 5.85 -29.49
C LEU A 66 -3.00 4.44 -28.92
N CYS A 67 -3.47 3.46 -29.70
CA CYS A 67 -3.52 2.06 -29.28
C CYS A 67 -2.11 1.48 -29.04
N ALA A 68 -1.14 1.81 -29.91
CA ALA A 68 0.25 1.38 -29.74
C ALA A 68 0.87 1.98 -28.49
N MET A 69 0.67 3.27 -28.23
CA MET A 69 1.15 3.93 -27.01
C MET A 69 0.52 3.35 -25.75
N ALA A 70 -0.81 3.24 -25.70
CA ALA A 70 -1.50 2.69 -24.54
C ALA A 70 -1.17 1.19 -24.33
N GLY A 71 -1.05 0.42 -25.41
CA GLY A 71 -0.68 -0.99 -25.37
C GLY A 71 0.75 -1.21 -24.91
N ALA A 72 1.71 -0.43 -25.44
CA ALA A 72 3.10 -0.47 -24.98
C ALA A 72 3.23 -0.03 -23.51
N HIS A 73 2.49 1.00 -23.11
CA HIS A 73 2.44 1.45 -21.72
C HIS A 73 1.87 0.38 -20.78
N LEU A 74 0.74 -0.24 -21.15
CA LEU A 74 0.18 -1.35 -20.38
C LEU A 74 1.16 -2.53 -20.30
N ALA A 75 1.81 -2.90 -21.40
CA ALA A 75 2.81 -3.96 -21.42
C ALA A 75 4.01 -3.66 -20.51
N ALA A 76 4.45 -2.39 -20.45
CA ALA A 76 5.48 -1.95 -19.52
C ALA A 76 5.01 -2.08 -18.06
N LEU A 77 3.79 -1.65 -17.75
CA LEU A 77 3.20 -1.81 -16.42
C LEU A 77 3.09 -3.29 -16.02
N MET A 78 2.64 -4.17 -16.91
CA MET A 78 2.54 -5.61 -16.68
C MET A 78 3.88 -6.29 -16.36
N ARG A 79 5.01 -5.62 -16.61
CA ARG A 79 6.37 -6.07 -16.29
C ARG A 79 7.00 -5.29 -15.14
N ALA A 80 6.32 -4.29 -14.60
CA ALA A 80 6.82 -3.47 -13.52
C ALA A 80 6.86 -4.28 -12.21
N GLN A 81 7.90 -4.04 -11.41
CA GLN A 81 8.10 -4.73 -10.14
C GLN A 81 7.25 -4.14 -9.00
N GLY A 82 6.70 -2.93 -9.15
CA GLY A 82 5.90 -2.29 -8.11
C GLY A 82 4.54 -1.83 -8.62
N THR A 83 3.55 -1.86 -7.72
CA THR A 83 2.18 -1.40 -8.01
C THR A 83 1.81 -0.10 -7.30
N TYR A 84 2.81 0.55 -6.69
CA TYR A 84 2.71 1.82 -5.98
C TYR A 84 1.74 2.78 -6.66
N ALA A 85 0.83 3.32 -5.85
CA ALA A 85 -0.19 4.27 -6.25
C ALA A 85 -1.21 3.87 -7.31
N GLY A 86 -1.26 2.58 -7.62
CA GLY A 86 -2.38 1.94 -8.31
C GLY A 86 -2.71 2.60 -9.66
N VAL A 87 -4.00 2.72 -9.95
CA VAL A 87 -4.53 3.07 -11.28
C VAL A 87 -4.01 4.37 -11.88
N ARG A 88 -3.40 5.27 -11.09
CA ARG A 88 -2.82 6.52 -11.63
C ARG A 88 -1.74 6.26 -12.68
N HIS A 89 -1.00 5.16 -12.57
CA HIS A 89 -0.03 4.77 -13.59
C HIS A 89 -0.70 4.22 -14.84
N ALA A 90 -1.93 3.72 -14.76
CA ALA A 90 -2.71 3.21 -15.89
C ALA A 90 -3.57 4.28 -16.60
N LEU A 91 -3.49 5.55 -16.19
CA LEU A 91 -4.27 6.64 -16.79
C LEU A 91 -4.16 6.75 -18.33
N PRO A 92 -3.00 6.52 -18.98
CA PRO A 92 -2.95 6.52 -20.44
C PRO A 92 -3.91 5.51 -21.10
N VAL A 93 -4.11 4.35 -20.46
CA VAL A 93 -5.04 3.31 -20.92
C VAL A 93 -6.48 3.76 -20.69
N VAL A 94 -6.77 4.33 -19.52
CA VAL A 94 -8.11 4.86 -19.19
C VAL A 94 -8.49 6.02 -20.13
N ALA A 95 -7.54 6.89 -20.50
CA ALA A 95 -7.76 7.95 -21.46
C ALA A 95 -8.12 7.42 -22.85
N LEU A 96 -7.42 6.38 -23.34
CA LEU A 96 -7.79 5.70 -24.58
C LEU A 96 -9.21 5.11 -24.50
N MET A 97 -9.57 4.48 -23.38
CA MET A 97 -10.93 3.96 -23.18
C MET A 97 -11.98 5.09 -23.27
N GLY A 98 -11.68 6.27 -22.71
CA GLY A 98 -12.52 7.46 -22.86
C GLY A 98 -12.68 7.91 -24.31
N VAL A 99 -11.59 7.93 -25.09
CA VAL A 99 -11.63 8.25 -26.53
C VAL A 99 -12.50 7.26 -27.30
N LEU A 100 -12.37 5.96 -27.01
CA LEU A 100 -13.18 4.93 -27.65
C LEU A 100 -14.65 5.06 -27.24
N ALA A 101 -14.96 5.31 -25.97
CA ALA A 101 -16.33 5.56 -25.52
C ALA A 101 -16.94 6.78 -26.20
N ALA A 102 -16.17 7.86 -26.39
CA ALA A 102 -16.59 9.04 -27.14
C ALA A 102 -16.90 8.72 -28.61
N ALA A 103 -16.24 7.73 -29.21
CA ALA A 103 -16.56 7.29 -30.56
C ALA A 103 -17.98 6.73 -30.68
N THR A 104 -18.47 6.00 -29.67
CA THR A 104 -19.88 5.54 -29.60
C THR A 104 -20.85 6.71 -29.67
N VAL A 105 -20.58 7.77 -28.91
CA VAL A 105 -21.39 9.01 -28.90
C VAL A 105 -21.32 9.72 -30.25
N ALA A 106 -20.12 9.85 -30.82
CA ALA A 106 -19.91 10.50 -32.10
C ALA A 106 -20.64 9.78 -33.25
N ILE A 107 -20.67 8.45 -33.22
CA ILE A 107 -21.39 7.61 -34.18
C ILE A 107 -22.90 7.79 -34.04
N ALA A 108 -23.41 7.74 -32.82
CA ALA A 108 -24.82 8.00 -32.53
C ALA A 108 -25.27 9.33 -33.13
N TRP A 109 -24.47 10.38 -32.92
CA TRP A 109 -24.72 11.72 -33.43
C TRP A 109 -24.67 11.79 -34.95
N ARG A 110 -23.59 11.30 -35.58
CA ARG A 110 -23.39 11.39 -37.03
C ARG A 110 -24.42 10.60 -37.84
N GLN A 111 -24.75 9.39 -37.38
CA GLN A 111 -25.71 8.53 -38.08
C GLN A 111 -27.17 8.85 -37.72
N ARG A 112 -27.40 9.73 -36.73
CA ARG A 112 -28.72 9.99 -36.13
C ARG A 112 -29.45 8.70 -35.74
N SER A 113 -28.70 7.66 -35.37
CA SER A 113 -29.25 6.34 -35.09
C SER A 113 -29.85 6.32 -33.70
N LYS A 114 -31.14 6.00 -33.61
CA LYS A 114 -31.84 5.85 -32.33
C LYS A 114 -31.22 4.75 -31.45
N GLY A 115 -30.74 3.66 -32.05
CA GLY A 115 -30.12 2.55 -31.32
C GLY A 115 -28.78 2.96 -30.69
N TRP A 116 -27.87 3.56 -31.49
CA TRP A 116 -26.61 4.09 -30.96
C TRP A 116 -26.84 5.23 -29.98
N GLY A 117 -27.84 6.09 -30.22
CA GLY A 117 -28.24 7.17 -29.32
C GLY A 117 -28.73 6.66 -27.97
N ALA A 118 -29.60 5.64 -27.97
CA ALA A 118 -30.06 5.00 -26.74
C ALA A 118 -28.91 4.34 -25.99
N MET A 119 -28.04 3.59 -26.67
CA MET A 119 -26.88 2.96 -26.03
C MET A 119 -25.91 3.99 -25.44
N ALA A 120 -25.60 5.06 -26.17
CA ALA A 120 -24.75 6.14 -25.69
C ALA A 120 -25.39 6.85 -24.48
N GLY A 121 -26.67 7.23 -24.58
CA GLY A 121 -27.40 7.90 -23.51
C GLY A 121 -27.51 7.05 -22.24
N ILE A 122 -27.94 5.79 -22.38
CA ILE A 122 -28.04 4.85 -21.26
C ILE A 122 -26.66 4.55 -20.67
N GLY A 123 -25.64 4.34 -21.49
CA GLY A 123 -24.28 4.07 -21.01
C GLY A 123 -23.68 5.25 -20.24
N LEU A 124 -23.88 6.48 -20.71
CA LEU A 124 -23.43 7.68 -20.01
C LEU A 124 -24.21 7.88 -18.70
N LEU A 125 -25.53 7.72 -18.73
CA LEU A 125 -26.36 7.81 -17.53
C LEU A 125 -25.96 6.74 -16.50
N ALA A 126 -25.78 5.50 -16.94
CA ALA A 126 -25.33 4.41 -16.08
C ALA A 126 -23.95 4.70 -15.49
N THR A 127 -23.01 5.24 -16.29
CA THR A 127 -21.69 5.65 -15.79
C THR A 127 -21.82 6.68 -14.65
N VAL A 128 -22.67 7.70 -14.82
CA VAL A 128 -22.93 8.70 -13.77
C VAL A 128 -23.58 8.05 -12.54
N VAL A 129 -24.59 7.20 -12.71
CA VAL A 129 -25.27 6.52 -11.61
C VAL A 129 -24.30 5.66 -10.80
N MET A 130 -23.38 4.96 -11.48
CA MET A 130 -22.37 4.11 -10.83
C MET A 130 -21.38 4.94 -9.98
N THR A 131 -21.02 6.15 -10.43
CA THR A 131 -20.02 6.98 -9.74
C THR A 131 -20.60 7.97 -8.75
N LEU A 132 -21.88 8.35 -8.87
CA LEU A 132 -22.51 9.40 -8.04
C LEU A 132 -22.45 9.11 -6.54
N GLY A 133 -22.47 7.82 -6.16
CA GLY A 133 -22.41 7.38 -4.77
C GLY A 133 -21.03 7.49 -4.12
N GLU A 134 -19.96 7.68 -4.90
CA GLU A 134 -18.60 7.80 -4.38
C GLU A 134 -17.99 9.16 -4.76
N PRO A 135 -18.00 10.14 -3.82
CA PRO A 135 -17.44 11.46 -4.09
C PRO A 135 -15.91 11.45 -4.24
N ARG A 136 -15.22 10.37 -3.82
CA ARG A 136 -13.76 10.27 -3.85
C ARG A 136 -13.33 9.54 -5.11
N LEU A 137 -12.81 10.30 -6.07
CA LEU A 137 -12.40 9.81 -7.38
C LEU A 137 -11.45 8.61 -7.29
N TYR A 138 -10.53 8.62 -6.33
CA TYR A 138 -9.54 7.57 -6.18
C TYR A 138 -10.08 6.31 -5.51
N GLU A 139 -11.04 6.42 -4.60
CA GLU A 139 -11.58 5.27 -3.89
C GLU A 139 -12.60 4.50 -4.71
N TYR A 140 -13.14 5.08 -5.78
CA TYR A 140 -14.12 4.41 -6.61
C TYR A 140 -13.63 3.02 -7.04
N HIS A 141 -14.44 2.01 -6.76
CA HIS A 141 -14.34 0.69 -7.33
C HIS A 141 -15.72 0.28 -7.82
N ASN A 142 -15.76 -0.39 -8.98
CA ASN A 142 -17.01 -0.80 -9.58
C ASN A 142 -17.62 -2.05 -8.93
N GLU A 143 -18.75 -2.46 -9.46
CA GLU A 143 -19.66 -3.45 -8.92
C GLU A 143 -19.12 -4.88 -9.06
N LEU A 144 -18.10 -5.13 -9.90
CA LEU A 144 -17.45 -6.45 -9.99
C LEU A 144 -16.84 -6.90 -8.66
N VAL A 145 -16.43 -5.95 -7.83
CA VAL A 145 -15.85 -6.21 -6.51
C VAL A 145 -16.81 -5.85 -5.37
N GLY A 146 -18.09 -5.60 -5.70
CA GLY A 146 -19.10 -5.17 -4.74
C GLY A 146 -19.05 -3.67 -4.39
N GLY A 147 -18.43 -2.85 -5.24
CA GLY A 147 -18.31 -1.40 -5.06
C GLY A 147 -17.20 -0.99 -4.10
N THR A 148 -16.97 0.33 -3.96
CA THR A 148 -15.95 0.92 -3.08
C THR A 148 -15.96 0.36 -1.66
N ALA A 149 -17.15 0.15 -1.09
CA ALA A 149 -17.30 -0.36 0.28
C ALA A 149 -16.84 -1.81 0.48
N ASN A 150 -16.63 -2.58 -0.59
CA ASN A 150 -16.20 -3.98 -0.51
C ASN A 150 -14.87 -4.26 -1.22
N ALA A 151 -14.28 -3.26 -1.86
CA ALA A 151 -13.02 -3.39 -2.59
C ALA A 151 -11.87 -3.93 -1.73
N GLY A 152 -11.80 -3.52 -0.45
CA GLY A 152 -10.79 -3.99 0.50
C GLY A 152 -10.85 -5.48 0.84
N ARG A 153 -11.89 -6.21 0.40
CA ARG A 153 -11.92 -7.69 0.50
C ARG A 153 -11.11 -8.36 -0.59
N TRP A 154 -10.81 -7.63 -1.66
CA TRP A 154 -10.24 -8.19 -2.89
C TRP A 154 -8.89 -7.58 -3.22
N PHE A 155 -8.66 -6.33 -2.84
CA PHE A 155 -7.45 -5.59 -3.17
C PHE A 155 -6.92 -4.89 -1.92
N ASP A 156 -5.60 -4.83 -1.78
CA ASP A 156 -4.91 -3.92 -0.84
C ASP A 156 -3.92 -3.09 -1.64
N ASN A 157 -4.36 -1.92 -2.08
CA ASN A 157 -3.52 -0.99 -2.80
C ASN A 157 -3.88 0.44 -2.40
N GLU A 158 -3.01 1.38 -2.77
CA GLU A 158 -3.23 2.81 -2.52
C GLU A 158 -4.55 3.34 -3.10
N GLY A 159 -5.10 2.70 -4.12
CA GLY A 159 -6.43 3.04 -4.62
C GLY A 159 -7.58 2.72 -3.65
N LEU A 160 -7.38 2.04 -2.52
CA LEU A 160 -8.43 1.82 -1.51
C LEU A 160 -8.78 3.09 -0.75
N ASP A 161 -7.76 3.82 -0.28
CA ASP A 161 -7.88 5.09 0.43
C ASP A 161 -6.48 5.71 0.59
N LEU A 162 -6.23 6.85 -0.08
CA LEU A 162 -5.01 7.67 0.07
C LEU A 162 -5.21 8.77 1.12
N GLY A 163 -5.81 8.45 2.28
CA GLY A 163 -6.14 9.43 3.30
C GLY A 163 -7.30 10.37 2.93
N GLN A 164 -8.13 10.00 1.93
CA GLN A 164 -9.25 10.82 1.46
C GLN A 164 -10.45 10.82 2.40
N ARG A 165 -10.38 10.00 3.46
CA ARG A 165 -11.38 9.95 4.53
C ARG A 165 -11.02 10.79 5.75
N ALA A 166 -9.99 11.64 5.66
CA ALA A 166 -9.53 12.44 6.79
C ALA A 166 -10.62 13.33 7.39
N TYR A 167 -11.54 13.87 6.59
CA TYR A 167 -12.66 14.70 7.07
C TYR A 167 -13.70 13.90 7.85
N GLU A 168 -14.05 12.69 7.39
CA GLU A 168 -14.95 11.80 8.13
C GLU A 168 -14.32 11.35 9.46
N ILE A 169 -13.03 11.05 9.43
CA ILE A 169 -12.26 10.72 10.64
C ILE A 169 -12.24 11.92 11.60
N ALA A 170 -12.04 13.15 11.11
CA ALA A 170 -12.09 14.36 11.93
C ALA A 170 -13.47 14.55 12.58
N ALA A 171 -14.54 14.45 11.79
CA ALA A 171 -15.90 14.58 12.31
C ALA A 171 -16.21 13.52 13.37
N TYR A 172 -15.79 12.26 13.17
CA TYR A 172 -15.93 11.21 14.16
C TYR A 172 -15.03 11.43 15.39
N HIS A 173 -13.81 11.92 15.18
CA HIS A 173 -12.88 12.26 16.25
C HIS A 173 -13.51 13.30 17.18
N ASP A 174 -14.01 14.40 16.63
CA ASP A 174 -14.54 15.52 17.41
C ASP A 174 -15.84 15.17 18.14
N SER A 175 -16.68 14.35 17.52
CA SER A 175 -17.98 13.97 18.09
C SER A 175 -17.93 12.79 19.06
N VAL A 176 -16.97 11.88 18.92
CA VAL A 176 -16.93 10.61 19.68
C VAL A 176 -15.61 10.40 20.42
N ILE A 177 -14.48 10.58 19.75
CA ILE A 177 -13.17 10.22 20.32
C ILE A 177 -12.71 11.27 21.33
N ALA A 178 -12.65 12.54 20.94
CA ALA A 178 -12.18 13.63 21.79
C ALA A 178 -13.00 13.75 23.10
N PRO A 179 -14.35 13.68 23.09
CA PRO A 179 -15.13 13.70 24.33
C PRO A 179 -14.88 12.50 25.25
N SER A 180 -14.39 11.38 24.73
CA SER A 180 -14.12 10.18 25.54
C SER A 180 -12.84 10.28 26.38
N GLY A 181 -11.94 11.22 26.06
CA GLY A 181 -10.62 11.36 26.68
C GLY A 181 -9.62 10.25 26.35
N LEU A 182 -9.99 9.29 25.49
CA LEU A 182 -9.12 8.18 25.08
C LEU A 182 -8.28 8.57 23.84
N PRO A 183 -7.05 8.04 23.71
CA PRO A 183 -6.19 8.31 22.57
C PRO A 183 -6.69 7.62 21.29
N LEU A 184 -6.35 8.21 20.13
CA LEU A 184 -6.51 7.60 18.82
C LEU A 184 -5.16 7.09 18.30
N PHE A 185 -5.10 5.85 17.87
CA PHE A 185 -3.93 5.25 17.23
C PHE A 185 -4.23 4.95 15.75
N SER A 186 -3.36 5.41 14.85
CA SER A 186 -3.32 4.89 13.48
C SER A 186 -2.66 3.51 13.53
N ALA A 187 -3.46 2.44 13.44
CA ALA A 187 -2.95 1.09 13.64
C ALA A 187 -2.21 0.59 12.40
N SER A 188 -2.95 0.51 11.30
CA SER A 188 -2.50 0.13 9.95
C SER A 188 -2.94 1.15 8.91
N TYR A 189 -4.01 1.91 9.20
CA TYR A 189 -4.48 2.96 8.33
C TYR A 189 -3.44 4.09 8.21
N TRP A 190 -3.12 4.46 6.98
CA TRP A 190 -2.27 5.60 6.70
C TRP A 190 -3.09 6.90 6.74
N LEU A 191 -3.00 7.62 7.85
CA LEU A 191 -3.50 8.99 8.00
C LEU A 191 -2.31 9.96 7.91
N PRO A 192 -2.19 10.77 6.84
CA PRO A 192 -1.09 11.72 6.70
C PRO A 192 -0.99 12.65 7.90
N HIS A 193 0.23 12.88 8.41
CA HIS A 193 0.45 13.68 9.62
C HIS A 193 0.01 15.14 9.43
N GLU A 194 0.24 15.69 8.24
CA GLU A 194 -0.16 17.03 7.84
C GLU A 194 -1.69 17.15 7.83
N ALA A 195 -2.38 16.14 7.30
CA ALA A 195 -3.84 16.10 7.28
C ALA A 195 -4.42 15.99 8.69
N ALA A 196 -3.88 15.09 9.52
CA ALA A 196 -4.28 14.95 10.92
C ALA A 196 -4.10 16.27 11.69
N THR A 197 -2.95 16.93 11.52
CA THR A 197 -2.63 18.21 12.17
C THR A 197 -3.56 19.33 11.71
N ALA A 198 -3.76 19.46 10.40
CA ALA A 198 -4.64 20.49 9.84
C ALA A 198 -6.11 20.35 10.28
N LEU A 199 -6.54 19.12 10.56
CA LEU A 199 -7.90 18.80 11.00
C LEU A 199 -8.03 18.69 12.53
N GLY A 200 -6.97 18.96 13.29
CA GLY A 200 -7.00 18.88 14.75
C GLY A 200 -7.16 17.46 15.31
N ILE A 201 -6.88 16.43 14.52
CA ILE A 201 -6.97 15.03 14.93
C ILE A 201 -5.72 14.68 15.74
N ASN A 202 -5.88 14.41 17.03
CA ASN A 202 -4.76 14.04 17.89
C ASN A 202 -4.45 12.53 17.80
N VAL A 203 -3.68 12.16 16.78
CA VAL A 203 -3.20 10.77 16.60
C VAL A 203 -1.95 10.53 17.44
N ARG A 204 -2.02 9.55 18.32
CA ARG A 204 -0.92 9.08 19.16
C ARG A 204 -0.14 7.98 18.43
N ARG A 205 1.18 8.00 18.59
CA ARG A 205 2.01 6.86 18.21
C ARG A 205 1.97 5.82 19.32
N ARG A 206 2.16 4.57 18.94
CA ARG A 206 2.25 3.46 19.91
C ARG A 206 3.53 3.56 20.74
N VAL A 207 4.64 3.98 20.12
CA VAL A 207 5.90 4.30 20.80
C VAL A 207 6.29 5.74 20.48
N GLU A 208 6.44 6.57 21.50
CA GLU A 208 6.78 8.00 21.36
C GLU A 208 8.25 8.29 21.70
N ILE A 209 8.81 7.53 22.63
CA ILE A 209 10.19 7.67 23.13
C ILE A 209 10.91 6.33 23.08
N LEU A 210 12.24 6.35 23.00
CA LEU A 210 13.03 5.11 22.95
C LEU A 210 12.97 4.36 24.28
N GLU A 211 12.79 5.05 25.39
CA GLU A 211 12.73 4.50 26.74
C GLU A 211 11.37 3.86 27.07
N ASP A 212 10.49 3.70 26.07
CA ASP A 212 9.17 3.08 26.24
C ASP A 212 9.28 1.70 26.89
N SER A 213 8.66 1.56 28.06
CA SER A 213 8.69 0.34 28.87
C SER A 213 7.49 -0.59 28.63
N ASN A 214 6.59 -0.26 27.70
CA ASN A 214 5.39 -1.04 27.38
C ASN A 214 5.73 -2.27 26.52
N ARG A 215 6.61 -3.14 27.02
CA ARG A 215 7.07 -4.36 26.32
C ARG A 215 5.92 -5.32 26.01
N ALA A 216 4.84 -5.29 26.79
CA ALA A 216 3.64 -6.09 26.53
C ALA A 216 2.83 -5.60 25.31
N GLY A 217 3.10 -4.40 24.80
CA GLY A 217 2.34 -3.80 23.71
C GLY A 217 0.86 -3.61 24.05
N ARG A 218 0.56 -3.21 25.29
CA ARG A 218 -0.80 -2.97 25.76
C ARG A 218 -1.21 -1.53 25.47
N TYR A 219 -2.26 -1.34 24.67
CA TYR A 219 -2.77 -0.03 24.29
C TYR A 219 -4.28 0.02 24.52
N THR A 220 -4.75 1.10 25.14
CA THR A 220 -6.17 1.36 25.37
C THR A 220 -6.55 2.64 24.64
N GLY A 221 -7.55 2.56 23.76
CA GLY A 221 -7.97 3.72 22.98
C GLY A 221 -8.85 3.36 21.80
N PHE A 222 -8.82 4.23 20.80
CA PHE A 222 -9.40 4.02 19.48
C PHE A 222 -8.32 3.64 18.48
N PHE A 223 -8.66 2.77 17.53
CA PHE A 223 -7.72 2.25 16.54
C PHE A 223 -8.32 2.35 15.14
N LEU A 224 -7.56 2.92 14.20
CA LEU A 224 -7.93 2.97 12.79
C LEU A 224 -7.31 1.78 12.04
N TYR A 225 -8.18 0.88 11.59
CA TYR A 225 -7.84 -0.30 10.78
C TYR A 225 -8.46 -0.21 9.39
N GLN A 226 -7.91 -0.95 8.44
CA GLN A 226 -8.43 -1.14 7.09
C GLN A 226 -9.12 -2.51 6.97
N PRO A 227 -9.91 -2.76 5.91
CA PRO A 227 -10.56 -4.06 5.72
C PRO A 227 -9.57 -5.22 5.58
N THR A 228 -8.36 -4.95 5.10
CA THR A 228 -7.32 -5.95 4.87
C THR A 228 -6.76 -6.47 6.18
N ASP A 229 -6.74 -5.66 7.25
CA ASP A 229 -6.36 -6.12 8.60
C ASP A 229 -7.32 -7.16 9.20
N LEU A 230 -8.50 -7.35 8.60
CA LEU A 230 -9.42 -8.42 8.99
C LEU A 230 -9.03 -9.78 8.39
N LEU A 231 -7.96 -9.82 7.60
CA LEU A 231 -7.44 -11.02 6.95
C LEU A 231 -6.17 -11.49 7.65
N PRO A 232 -5.89 -12.79 7.68
CA PRO A 232 -4.63 -13.31 8.20
C PRO A 232 -3.48 -12.98 7.24
N PHE A 233 -2.35 -12.52 7.78
CA PHE A 233 -1.07 -12.42 7.06
C PHE A 233 0.01 -13.22 7.81
N PRO A 234 0.05 -14.56 7.62
CA PRO A 234 0.94 -15.44 8.38
C PRO A 234 2.42 -15.11 8.22
N ASN A 235 2.83 -14.59 7.05
CA ASN A 235 4.22 -14.20 6.83
C ASN A 235 4.67 -13.10 7.81
N TRP A 236 3.74 -12.24 8.22
CA TRP A 236 3.95 -11.16 9.17
C TRP A 236 3.52 -11.52 10.59
N ASP A 237 3.20 -12.79 10.88
CA ASP A 237 2.58 -13.25 12.14
C ASP A 237 1.32 -12.45 12.52
N TRP A 238 0.60 -11.93 11.52
CA TRP A 238 -0.65 -11.22 11.75
C TRP A 238 -1.83 -12.19 11.75
N ASP A 239 -2.45 -12.31 12.91
CA ASP A 239 -3.74 -12.98 13.09
C ASP A 239 -4.77 -11.95 13.58
N PRO A 240 -5.83 -11.65 12.79
CA PRO A 240 -6.85 -10.70 13.18
C PRO A 240 -7.59 -11.10 14.47
N GLU A 241 -7.76 -12.40 14.75
CA GLU A 241 -8.45 -12.85 15.96
C GLU A 241 -7.66 -12.50 17.21
N VAL A 242 -6.33 -12.61 17.14
CA VAL A 242 -5.43 -12.23 18.23
C VAL A 242 -5.25 -10.73 18.30
N ALA A 243 -5.00 -10.08 17.15
CA ALA A 243 -4.66 -8.66 17.09
C ALA A 243 -5.82 -7.74 17.47
N LEU A 244 -7.05 -8.15 17.15
CA LEU A 244 -8.28 -7.40 17.46
C LEU A 244 -8.97 -7.90 18.74
N ALA A 245 -8.37 -8.87 19.45
CA ALA A 245 -8.90 -9.35 20.72
C ALA A 245 -9.03 -8.20 21.73
N GLY A 246 -10.21 -8.07 22.34
CA GLY A 246 -10.51 -6.99 23.31
C GLY A 246 -10.84 -5.64 22.68
N LEU A 247 -11.08 -5.60 21.36
CA LEU A 247 -11.55 -4.43 20.64
C LEU A 247 -12.98 -4.62 20.11
N ASP A 248 -13.81 -3.60 20.31
CA ASP A 248 -15.14 -3.51 19.74
C ASP A 248 -15.11 -2.63 18.48
N ARG A 249 -15.70 -3.11 17.38
CA ARG A 249 -15.90 -2.29 16.19
C ARG A 249 -17.00 -1.26 16.47
N VAL A 250 -16.63 0.01 16.55
CA VAL A 250 -17.54 1.11 16.93
C VAL A 250 -18.01 1.96 15.75
N ALA A 251 -17.23 2.02 14.67
CA ALA A 251 -17.63 2.74 13.47
C ALA A 251 -16.98 2.17 12.20
N ARG A 252 -17.55 2.50 11.05
CA ARG A 252 -16.97 2.22 9.74
C ARG A 252 -17.26 3.37 8.78
N MET A 253 -16.21 3.87 8.14
CA MET A 253 -16.24 4.92 7.12
C MET A 253 -15.60 4.34 5.86
N GLY A 254 -16.39 3.64 5.04
CA GLY A 254 -15.92 2.95 3.85
C GLY A 254 -14.81 1.92 4.13
N ASN A 255 -13.57 2.24 3.73
CA ASN A 255 -12.37 1.43 3.94
C ASN A 255 -11.60 1.79 5.22
N VAL A 256 -12.20 2.57 6.11
CA VAL A 256 -11.68 2.81 7.47
C VAL A 256 -12.62 2.18 8.48
N ILE A 257 -12.07 1.39 9.37
CA ILE A 257 -12.79 0.72 10.45
C ILE A 257 -12.23 1.25 11.77
N VAL A 258 -13.12 1.76 12.62
CA VAL A 258 -12.75 2.26 13.93
C VAL A 258 -13.08 1.22 14.97
N TYR A 259 -12.06 0.82 15.70
CA TYR A 259 -12.17 -0.05 16.87
C TYR A 259 -11.95 0.77 18.15
N ARG A 260 -12.54 0.30 19.25
CA ARG A 260 -12.34 0.85 20.60
C ARG A 260 -12.10 -0.30 21.56
N GLY A 261 -11.13 -0.15 22.46
CA GLY A 261 -10.93 -1.15 23.51
C GLY A 261 -9.50 -1.17 24.00
N THR A 262 -9.07 -2.33 24.47
CA THR A 262 -7.69 -2.58 24.88
C THR A 262 -7.14 -3.78 24.12
N GLN A 263 -6.10 -3.55 23.33
CA GLN A 263 -5.34 -4.61 22.67
C GLN A 263 -4.02 -4.84 23.43
N THR A 264 -3.56 -6.09 23.50
CA THR A 264 -2.25 -6.45 24.05
C THR A 264 -1.50 -7.28 23.01
N VAL A 265 -0.73 -6.59 22.18
CA VAL A 265 -0.09 -7.17 21.00
C VAL A 265 1.38 -6.72 20.97
N PRO A 266 2.32 -7.53 21.48
CA PRO A 266 3.74 -7.17 21.51
C PRO A 266 4.30 -6.84 20.13
N ASP A 267 3.85 -7.55 19.11
CA ASP A 267 4.20 -7.36 17.69
C ASP A 267 3.96 -5.92 17.22
N VAL A 268 2.80 -5.38 17.57
CA VAL A 268 2.39 -4.02 17.26
C VAL A 268 3.32 -2.97 17.92
N ARG A 269 3.80 -3.24 19.14
CA ARG A 269 4.78 -2.38 19.81
C ARG A 269 6.17 -2.52 19.18
N ALA A 270 6.57 -3.72 18.74
CA ALA A 270 7.82 -3.94 18.03
C ALA A 270 7.89 -3.11 16.73
N GLY A 271 6.81 -3.06 15.96
CA GLY A 271 6.70 -2.16 14.81
C GLY A 271 6.85 -0.68 15.18
N GLY A 272 6.13 -0.22 16.22
CA GLY A 272 6.26 1.16 16.68
C GLY A 272 7.65 1.52 17.22
N MET A 273 8.33 0.58 17.87
CA MET A 273 9.70 0.77 18.35
C MET A 273 10.69 0.88 17.19
N LEU A 274 10.55 0.05 16.15
CA LEU A 274 11.34 0.19 14.93
C LEU A 274 11.17 1.58 14.31
N ASP A 275 9.93 2.05 14.12
CA ASP A 275 9.66 3.40 13.59
C ASP A 275 10.32 4.51 14.44
N ARG A 276 10.30 4.36 15.77
CA ARG A 276 10.91 5.31 16.69
C ARG A 276 12.44 5.31 16.57
N VAL A 277 13.06 4.12 16.49
CA VAL A 277 14.51 3.95 16.27
C VAL A 277 14.92 4.57 14.94
N MET A 278 14.16 4.32 13.88
CA MET A 278 14.40 4.90 12.56
C MET A 278 14.38 6.43 12.61
N ARG A 279 13.38 7.04 13.26
CA ARG A 279 13.35 8.50 13.43
C ARG A 279 14.52 9.02 14.25
N TYR A 280 14.88 8.33 15.32
CA TYR A 280 16.01 8.71 16.17
C TYR A 280 17.30 8.80 15.35
N ILE A 281 17.62 7.75 14.59
CA ILE A 281 18.85 7.69 13.81
C ILE A 281 18.84 8.71 12.67
N TYR A 282 17.77 8.76 11.88
CA TYR A 282 17.79 9.42 10.57
C TYR A 282 17.18 10.81 10.54
N SER A 283 16.26 11.12 11.44
CA SER A 283 15.61 12.43 11.51
C SER A 283 16.14 13.29 12.65
N GLU A 284 16.48 12.67 13.78
CA GLU A 284 16.93 13.36 15.00
C GLU A 284 18.46 13.38 15.15
N GLY A 285 19.20 12.64 14.30
CA GLY A 285 20.67 12.58 14.35
C GLY A 285 21.21 11.85 15.59
N GLY A 286 20.43 10.92 16.14
CA GLY A 286 20.75 10.15 17.33
C GLY A 286 21.97 9.26 17.16
N THR A 287 22.79 9.15 18.22
CA THR A 287 24.08 8.45 18.21
C THR A 287 24.30 7.52 19.41
N ASP A 288 23.30 7.34 20.27
CA ASP A 288 23.35 6.33 21.33
C ASP A 288 23.12 4.93 20.72
N TRP A 289 24.19 4.37 20.16
CA TRP A 289 24.15 3.08 19.49
C TRP A 289 23.91 1.91 20.44
N ALA A 290 24.23 2.07 21.73
CA ALA A 290 23.94 1.07 22.75
C ALA A 290 22.43 0.98 23.00
N LEU A 291 21.76 2.12 23.18
CA LEU A 291 20.30 2.19 23.30
C LEU A 291 19.61 1.70 22.02
N VAL A 292 20.09 2.10 20.84
CA VAL A 292 19.56 1.62 19.55
C VAL A 292 19.65 0.09 19.47
N ALA A 293 20.80 -0.50 19.80
CA ALA A 293 20.96 -1.94 19.78
C ALA A 293 20.00 -2.63 20.76
N GLU A 294 19.91 -2.15 22.01
CA GLU A 294 18.98 -2.70 23.01
C GLU A 294 17.53 -2.70 22.50
N ARG A 295 17.06 -1.59 21.92
CA ARG A 295 15.69 -1.49 21.41
C ARG A 295 15.45 -2.35 20.19
N LEU A 296 16.43 -2.50 19.31
CA LEU A 296 16.30 -3.38 18.15
C LEU A 296 16.39 -4.87 18.53
N GLU A 297 17.10 -5.24 19.59
CA GLU A 297 17.03 -6.61 20.15
C GLU A 297 15.63 -6.97 20.64
N GLU A 298 14.93 -6.02 21.29
CA GLU A 298 13.53 -6.21 21.68
C GLU A 298 12.64 -6.42 20.44
N VAL A 299 12.87 -5.67 19.35
CA VAL A 299 12.14 -5.83 18.09
C VAL A 299 12.41 -7.19 17.47
N ILE A 300 13.68 -7.61 17.37
CA ILE A 300 14.08 -8.87 16.74
C ILE A 300 13.64 -10.10 17.54
N THR A 301 13.52 -9.97 18.87
CA THR A 301 12.96 -11.04 19.71
C THR A 301 11.51 -11.34 19.34
N VAL A 302 10.73 -10.32 18.97
CA VAL A 302 9.33 -10.47 18.56
C VAL A 302 9.22 -10.77 17.07
N ARG A 303 10.06 -10.15 16.24
CA ARG A 303 10.03 -10.23 14.77
C ARG A 303 11.38 -10.63 14.19
N PRO A 304 11.83 -11.89 14.36
CA PRO A 304 13.16 -12.32 13.90
C PRO A 304 13.30 -12.30 12.36
N TYR A 305 12.19 -12.31 11.64
CA TYR A 305 12.14 -12.19 10.18
C TYR A 305 12.26 -10.74 9.67
N HIS A 306 12.18 -9.73 10.55
CA HIS A 306 12.14 -8.33 10.12
C HIS A 306 13.52 -7.81 9.71
N PHE A 307 13.82 -7.92 8.43
CA PHE A 307 15.16 -7.62 7.92
C PHE A 307 15.63 -6.19 8.14
N THR A 308 14.76 -5.17 8.09
CA THR A 308 15.18 -3.79 8.36
C THR A 308 15.65 -3.60 9.82
N ALA A 309 14.98 -4.24 10.80
CA ALA A 309 15.41 -4.18 12.19
C ALA A 309 16.75 -4.90 12.38
N ALA A 310 16.94 -6.03 11.70
CA ALA A 310 18.18 -6.80 11.74
C ALA A 310 19.35 -6.05 11.09
N LEU A 311 19.08 -5.34 9.99
CA LEU A 311 20.02 -4.47 9.30
C LEU A 311 20.53 -3.38 10.23
N GLU A 312 19.60 -2.62 10.86
CA GLU A 312 19.99 -1.54 11.76
C GLU A 312 20.63 -2.04 13.05
N LEU A 313 20.23 -3.21 13.54
CA LEU A 313 20.85 -3.83 14.70
C LEU A 313 22.30 -4.22 14.39
N GLY A 314 22.54 -4.82 13.22
CA GLY A 314 23.89 -5.12 12.75
C GLY A 314 24.74 -3.86 12.58
N ASN A 315 24.17 -2.80 11.99
CA ASN A 315 24.85 -1.52 11.84
C ASN A 315 25.21 -0.90 13.20
N ALA A 316 24.28 -0.91 14.17
CA ALA A 316 24.53 -0.44 15.52
C ALA A 316 25.67 -1.23 16.17
N TYR A 317 25.72 -2.56 15.99
CA TYR A 317 26.80 -3.39 16.50
C TYR A 317 28.15 -3.13 15.85
N LEU A 318 28.20 -2.86 14.54
CA LEU A 318 29.45 -2.43 13.89
C LEU A 318 29.99 -1.14 14.51
N ARG A 319 29.12 -0.16 14.77
CA ARG A 319 29.49 1.11 15.40
C ARG A 319 29.99 0.95 16.85
N LEU A 320 29.50 -0.06 17.55
CA LEU A 320 29.95 -0.42 18.89
C LEU A 320 31.20 -1.31 18.89
N GLY A 321 31.75 -1.66 17.72
CA GLY A 321 32.90 -2.56 17.60
C GLY A 321 32.58 -4.04 17.90
N ARG A 322 31.29 -4.42 17.91
CA ARG A 322 30.81 -5.74 18.32
C ARG A 322 30.61 -6.65 17.11
N ARG A 323 31.70 -7.14 16.51
CA ARG A 323 31.69 -7.94 15.26
C ARG A 323 30.76 -9.16 15.31
N ASP A 324 30.91 -9.99 16.33
CA ASP A 324 30.15 -11.25 16.43
C ASP A 324 28.65 -11.00 16.59
N ASP A 325 28.29 -9.90 17.25
CA ASP A 325 26.90 -9.52 17.45
C ASP A 325 26.29 -8.96 16.15
N ALA A 326 27.07 -8.19 15.38
CA ALA A 326 26.68 -7.75 14.05
C ALA A 326 26.45 -8.94 13.10
N LEU A 327 27.36 -9.92 13.10
CA LEU A 327 27.21 -11.16 12.33
C LEU A 327 25.94 -11.92 12.70
N ARG A 328 25.63 -12.04 14.00
CA ARG A 328 24.38 -12.68 14.44
C ARG A 328 23.16 -11.92 13.93
N ALA A 329 23.13 -10.60 14.11
CA ALA A 329 22.02 -9.76 13.65
C ALA A 329 21.78 -9.90 12.13
N TYR A 330 22.84 -9.84 11.30
CA TYR A 330 22.69 -10.02 9.85
C TYR A 330 22.27 -11.45 9.46
N ARG A 331 22.65 -12.47 10.22
CA ARG A 331 22.23 -13.86 9.93
C ARG A 331 20.77 -14.12 10.28
N THR A 332 20.23 -13.45 11.30
CA THR A 332 18.87 -13.70 11.83
C THR A 332 17.78 -13.74 10.75
N PRO A 333 17.59 -12.71 9.88
CA PRO A 333 16.51 -12.74 8.91
C PRO A 333 16.73 -13.77 7.78
N LEU A 334 17.96 -14.23 7.54
CA LEU A 334 18.27 -15.27 6.55
C LEU A 334 17.77 -16.67 6.98
N ALA A 335 17.44 -16.86 8.26
CA ALA A 335 16.79 -18.08 8.74
C ALA A 335 15.28 -18.13 8.43
N HIS A 336 14.71 -17.04 7.90
CA HIS A 336 13.28 -16.88 7.67
C HIS A 336 12.93 -16.54 6.20
N LEU A 337 13.78 -16.96 5.25
CA LEU A 337 13.57 -16.70 3.82
C LEU A 337 12.33 -17.38 3.25
N ASP A 338 11.86 -18.45 3.89
CA ASP A 338 10.62 -19.16 3.56
C ASP A 338 9.38 -18.27 3.66
N ARG A 339 9.44 -17.17 4.44
CA ARG A 339 8.35 -16.19 4.57
C ARG A 339 8.19 -15.25 3.38
N GLY A 340 9.15 -15.19 2.46
CA GLY A 340 9.06 -14.36 1.24
C GLY A 340 9.14 -12.84 1.44
N ILE A 341 9.30 -12.35 2.68
CA ILE A 341 9.35 -10.91 3.00
C ILE A 341 10.61 -10.23 2.44
N MET A 342 11.76 -10.89 2.59
CA MET A 342 13.05 -10.37 2.13
C MET A 342 13.26 -10.73 0.65
N GLY A 343 13.38 -9.70 -0.20
CA GLY A 343 13.61 -9.87 -1.63
C GLY A 343 15.03 -10.35 -1.97
N PRO A 344 15.27 -10.93 -3.17
CA PRO A 344 16.56 -11.48 -3.56
C PRO A 344 17.74 -10.50 -3.47
N GLU A 345 17.50 -9.23 -3.77
CA GLU A 345 18.52 -8.17 -3.69
C GLU A 345 18.94 -7.92 -2.24
N SER A 346 17.98 -7.83 -1.31
CA SER A 346 18.27 -7.71 0.12
C SER A 346 19.00 -8.96 0.64
N VAL A 347 18.60 -10.16 0.19
CA VAL A 347 19.33 -11.41 0.55
C VAL A 347 20.79 -11.33 0.11
N ALA A 348 21.04 -10.86 -1.12
CA ALA A 348 22.40 -10.71 -1.65
C ALA A 348 23.23 -9.72 -0.83
N GLN A 349 22.66 -8.55 -0.50
CA GLN A 349 23.32 -7.52 0.32
C GLN A 349 23.70 -8.06 1.71
N PHE A 350 22.80 -8.79 2.37
CA PHE A 350 23.09 -9.39 3.67
C PHE A 350 24.20 -10.45 3.60
N ARG A 351 24.18 -11.32 2.57
CA ARG A 351 25.22 -12.34 2.38
C ARG A 351 26.58 -11.72 2.09
N GLU A 352 26.62 -10.66 1.29
CA GLU A 352 27.86 -9.93 1.01
C GLU A 352 28.43 -9.29 2.29
N GLN A 353 27.58 -8.65 3.10
CA GLN A 353 27.99 -8.05 4.37
C GLN A 353 28.55 -9.09 5.35
N ILE A 354 27.89 -10.25 5.45
CA ILE A 354 28.37 -11.36 6.27
C ILE A 354 29.73 -11.85 5.77
N ALA A 355 29.92 -12.02 4.47
CA ALA A 355 31.17 -12.47 3.88
C ALA A 355 32.35 -11.52 4.17
N ARG A 356 32.11 -10.20 4.13
CA ARG A 356 33.12 -9.18 4.50
C ARG A 356 33.54 -9.32 5.96
N LEU A 357 32.57 -9.49 6.87
CA LEU A 357 32.82 -9.62 8.30
C LEU A 357 33.51 -10.95 8.66
N ASP A 358 33.09 -12.06 8.05
CA ASP A 358 33.73 -13.37 8.22
C ASP A 358 35.15 -13.39 7.61
N GLY A 359 35.39 -12.62 6.54
CA GLY A 359 36.70 -12.46 5.89
C GLY A 359 37.74 -11.71 6.73
N GLY A 360 37.33 -11.08 7.82
CA GLY A 360 38.21 -10.42 8.77
C GLY A 360 38.43 -8.93 8.54
N ASP A 361 37.76 -8.33 7.54
CA ASP A 361 37.88 -6.92 7.18
C ASP A 361 37.80 -6.00 8.42
N PRO A 362 38.75 -5.06 8.61
CA PRO A 362 38.73 -4.13 9.73
C PRO A 362 37.37 -3.43 9.88
N LEU A 363 36.80 -3.39 11.09
CA LEU A 363 35.42 -2.91 11.30
C LEU A 363 35.20 -1.45 10.86
N ASP A 364 36.24 -0.63 10.93
CA ASP A 364 36.26 0.76 10.47
C ASP A 364 36.24 0.90 8.93
N GLN A 365 36.55 -0.18 8.21
CA GLN A 365 36.54 -0.24 6.75
C GLN A 365 35.30 -0.94 6.19
N VAL A 366 34.53 -1.63 7.03
CA VAL A 366 33.28 -2.27 6.60
C VAL A 366 32.18 -1.20 6.51
N PRO A 367 31.67 -0.90 5.29
CA PRO A 367 30.59 0.05 5.16
C PRO A 367 29.32 -0.49 5.81
N LEU A 368 28.51 0.41 6.34
CA LEU A 368 27.20 0.04 6.88
C LEU A 368 26.24 -0.30 5.73
N LEU A 369 25.37 -1.27 5.98
CA LEU A 369 24.27 -1.53 5.07
C LEU A 369 23.33 -0.32 5.07
N ARG A 370 22.93 0.12 3.88
CA ARG A 370 21.99 1.23 3.73
C ARG A 370 20.56 0.72 3.89
N ASN A 371 19.75 1.51 4.58
CA ASN A 371 18.34 1.21 4.71
C ASN A 371 17.62 1.40 3.37
N PRO A 372 16.91 0.38 2.85
CA PRO A 372 16.25 0.46 1.54
C PRO A 372 15.00 1.36 1.53
N TRP A 373 14.58 1.92 2.68
CA TRP A 373 13.40 2.78 2.77
C TRP A 373 13.70 4.28 2.81
N LEU A 374 14.98 4.69 2.83
CA LEU A 374 15.42 6.08 3.04
C LEU A 374 15.98 6.77 1.78
N GLU A 375 15.61 6.28 0.60
CA GLU A 375 15.99 6.89 -0.69
C GLU A 375 14.84 7.59 -1.39
#